data_AF-A0A258THW2-F1
#
_entry.id   AF-A0A258THW2-F1
#
_cell.length_a   1.000
_cell.length_b   1.000
_cell.length_c   1.000
_cell.angle_alpha   90.00
_cell.angle_beta   90.00
_cell.angle_gamma   90.00
#
_symmetry.space_group_name_H-M   'P 1'
#
loop_
_entity.id
_entity.type
_entity.pdbx_description
1 polymer ?
#
loop_
_entity_poly.entity_id
_entity_poly.type
_entity_poly.pdbx_seq_one_letter_code
_entity_poly.pdbx_strand_id
1 'polypeptide(L)'
;MISRRALVAGGAALALARPAIAAQPDLAALLDAAAAERDPARALTLLTPLRADRLAGAARLDLITARDGLAVDVALARHGVEPRAKTAPARNAAIFALLLRRKVGFAPSLAAIDRRLIAEQRLIDTRAQQLFDKLGIDGASTGARFARLFADPAGHYPDTDAGRDAAVADMNALLPRLAAIIPTLIGPVPTYCLNVAASRGSSAEQAAGKVGTRTLPTPNSPGSYVIDLTRIADRPSWSLPSVTAHELLPGHMLQLPIEAAAHPRKLRLDYAPAFAEAWSIHIEHLVADAGLWADPRAMLGYLHWRLFRIVRARIDIALHCHGWSIDQARARLTEWQGVPAYFAPFDSDLARIAAEPATRAAEMLAALAIEEGARGKRGPALIAFHQAMLVDGRMRSDEIARRARA
;
A
#
# COMPACT_ATOMS: atom_id res chain seq x y z
N MET A 1 62.87 -22.75 -52.58
CA MET A 1 62.83 -21.73 -53.65
C MET A 1 61.45 -21.76 -54.30
N ILE A 2 60.78 -20.62 -54.30
CA ILE A 2 59.73 -20.17 -55.24
C ILE A 2 58.31 -20.78 -55.13
N SER A 3 57.36 -19.85 -55.07
CA SER A 3 55.92 -19.95 -54.85
C SER A 3 55.08 -20.16 -56.12
N ARG A 4 53.82 -20.61 -55.97
CA ARG A 4 52.53 -19.87 -56.16
C ARG A 4 51.41 -20.69 -56.84
N ARG A 5 50.18 -20.54 -56.27
CA ARG A 5 48.81 -20.72 -56.83
C ARG A 5 48.36 -22.18 -57.10
N ALA A 6 47.11 -22.59 -56.92
CA ALA A 6 45.88 -22.08 -56.30
C ALA A 6 44.87 -23.27 -56.31
N LEU A 7 43.98 -23.40 -55.32
CA LEU A 7 42.59 -23.79 -55.58
C LEU A 7 41.69 -23.50 -54.37
N VAL A 8 40.61 -22.78 -54.65
CA VAL A 8 39.49 -22.47 -53.77
C VAL A 8 38.42 -23.54 -53.96
N ALA A 9 37.96 -24.14 -52.86
CA ALA A 9 36.66 -24.81 -52.70
C ALA A 9 36.41 -24.81 -51.19
N GLY A 10 35.37 -24.23 -50.61
CA GLY A 10 33.97 -24.26 -51.00
C GLY A 10 33.18 -24.77 -49.79
N GLY A 11 33.27 -24.07 -48.65
CA GLY A 11 32.53 -24.39 -47.43
C GLY A 11 31.34 -23.46 -47.29
N ALA A 12 30.20 -23.86 -47.81
CA ALA A 12 28.94 -23.15 -47.62
C ALA A 12 28.48 -23.30 -46.15
N ALA A 13 28.81 -22.32 -45.32
CA ALA A 13 28.12 -22.14 -44.04
C ALA A 13 26.73 -21.56 -44.33
N LEU A 14 25.68 -22.39 -44.24
CA LEU A 14 24.32 -21.89 -44.08
C LEU A 14 24.25 -21.14 -42.73
N ALA A 15 24.51 -19.85 -42.77
CA ALA A 15 24.09 -18.94 -41.72
C ALA A 15 22.56 -18.93 -41.74
N LEU A 16 21.94 -19.71 -40.85
CA LEU A 16 20.53 -19.54 -40.51
C LEU A 16 20.36 -18.09 -40.05
N ALA A 17 19.83 -17.25 -40.94
CA ALA A 17 19.47 -15.89 -40.61
C ALA A 17 18.51 -15.93 -39.43
N ARG A 18 18.96 -15.47 -38.25
CA ARG A 18 18.04 -15.14 -37.17
C ARG A 18 17.04 -14.14 -37.76
N PRO A 19 15.72 -14.39 -37.70
CA PRO A 19 14.76 -13.44 -38.22
C PRO A 19 15.01 -12.10 -37.53
N ALA A 20 15.11 -11.04 -38.32
CA ALA A 20 15.22 -9.68 -37.80
C ALA A 20 14.07 -9.48 -36.82
N ILE A 21 14.39 -9.35 -35.53
CA ILE A 21 13.39 -9.03 -34.52
C ILE A 21 12.92 -7.62 -34.86
N ALA A 22 11.72 -7.51 -35.43
CA ALA A 22 11.09 -6.23 -35.67
C ALA A 22 11.18 -5.39 -34.39
N ALA A 23 11.67 -4.17 -34.51
CA ALA A 23 11.75 -3.24 -33.39
C ALA A 23 10.37 -3.15 -32.73
N GLN A 24 10.31 -3.27 -31.39
CA GLN A 24 9.04 -3.12 -30.72
C GLN A 24 8.51 -1.69 -30.93
N PRO A 25 7.19 -1.52 -31.12
CA PRO A 25 6.57 -0.20 -31.04
C PRO A 25 6.96 0.50 -29.74
N ASP A 26 7.05 1.83 -29.76
CA ASP A 26 7.40 2.61 -28.57
C ASP A 26 6.37 2.38 -27.45
N LEU A 27 6.80 1.65 -26.42
CA LEU A 27 6.00 1.29 -25.27
C LEU A 27 5.47 2.53 -24.53
N ALA A 28 6.32 3.55 -24.35
CA ALA A 28 5.96 4.75 -23.60
C ALA A 28 4.89 5.54 -24.34
N ALA A 29 5.09 5.77 -25.65
CA ALA A 29 4.14 6.48 -26.49
C ALA A 29 2.77 5.79 -26.54
N LEU A 30 2.75 4.46 -26.69
CA LEU A 30 1.49 3.70 -26.73
C LEU A 30 0.77 3.67 -25.37
N LEU A 31 1.50 3.59 -24.26
CA LEU A 31 0.91 3.68 -22.92
C LEU A 31 0.33 5.06 -22.64
N ASP A 32 0.98 6.13 -23.11
CA ASP A 32 0.47 7.50 -22.97
C ASP A 32 -0.78 7.72 -23.83
N ALA A 33 -0.75 7.25 -25.08
CA ALA A 33 -1.91 7.28 -25.97
C ALA A 33 -3.10 6.52 -25.37
N ALA A 34 -2.86 5.31 -24.84
CA ALA A 34 -3.90 4.54 -24.14
C ALA A 34 -4.40 5.23 -22.86
N ALA A 35 -3.54 5.96 -22.16
CA ALA A 35 -3.95 6.71 -20.97
C ALA A 35 -4.85 7.91 -21.29
N ALA A 36 -4.61 8.56 -22.43
CA ALA A 36 -5.37 9.71 -22.92
C ALA A 36 -6.70 9.33 -23.60
N GLU A 37 -6.81 8.09 -24.09
CA GLU A 37 -8.04 7.56 -24.67
C GLU A 37 -9.13 7.36 -23.60
N ARG A 38 -10.37 7.78 -23.93
CA ARG A 38 -11.53 7.74 -23.04
C ARG A 38 -12.27 6.42 -23.14
N ASP A 39 -12.31 5.82 -24.33
CA ASP A 39 -12.92 4.50 -24.53
C ASP A 39 -11.93 3.40 -24.13
N PRO A 40 -12.19 2.64 -23.05
CA PRO A 40 -11.26 1.63 -22.56
C PRO A 40 -11.02 0.50 -23.58
N ALA A 41 -11.97 0.22 -24.48
CA ALA A 41 -11.79 -0.80 -25.52
C ALA A 41 -10.81 -0.33 -26.61
N ARG A 42 -10.88 0.95 -26.99
CA ARG A 42 -9.91 1.57 -27.91
C ARG A 42 -8.53 1.69 -27.27
N ALA A 43 -8.48 2.12 -26.01
CA ALA A 43 -7.23 2.18 -25.24
C ALA A 43 -6.55 0.82 -25.16
N LEU A 44 -7.32 -0.25 -24.91
CA LEU A 44 -6.80 -1.63 -24.90
C LEU A 44 -6.28 -2.06 -26.28
N THR A 45 -7.00 -1.68 -27.35
CA THR A 45 -6.62 -1.97 -28.73
C THR A 45 -5.26 -1.36 -29.09
N LEU A 46 -5.00 -0.11 -28.67
CA LEU A 46 -3.71 0.58 -28.87
C LEU A 46 -2.52 -0.21 -28.30
N LEU A 47 -2.74 -0.94 -27.20
CA LEU A 47 -1.68 -1.71 -26.56
C LEU A 47 -1.45 -3.07 -27.22
N THR A 48 -2.35 -3.58 -28.07
CA THR A 48 -2.29 -4.93 -28.69
C THR A 48 -0.95 -5.27 -29.35
N PRO A 49 -0.29 -4.35 -30.10
CA PRO A 49 0.96 -4.66 -30.78
C PRO A 49 2.13 -5.03 -29.85
N LEU A 50 2.08 -4.61 -28.58
CA LEU A 50 3.18 -4.78 -27.63
C LEU A 50 3.30 -6.24 -27.11
N ARG A 51 4.53 -6.74 -26.99
CA ARG A 51 4.81 -8.13 -26.56
C ARG A 51 5.37 -8.15 -25.14
N ALA A 52 4.55 -8.53 -24.16
CA ALA A 52 4.94 -8.55 -22.74
C ALA A 52 6.04 -9.58 -22.42
N ASP A 53 6.14 -10.66 -23.19
CA ASP A 53 7.20 -11.68 -23.13
C ASP A 53 8.58 -11.17 -23.59
N ARG A 54 8.60 -10.04 -24.30
CA ARG A 54 9.83 -9.36 -24.74
C ARG A 54 10.18 -8.16 -23.86
N LEU A 55 9.47 -7.96 -22.75
CA LEU A 55 9.72 -6.92 -21.76
C LEU A 55 10.14 -7.56 -20.43
N ALA A 56 10.86 -6.81 -19.60
CA ALA A 56 11.23 -7.21 -18.24
C ALA A 56 10.97 -6.07 -17.25
N GLY A 57 11.00 -6.41 -15.95
CA GLY A 57 10.89 -5.46 -14.84
C GLY A 57 9.71 -4.50 -14.95
N ALA A 58 9.95 -3.24 -14.61
CA ALA A 58 8.99 -2.12 -14.67
C ALA A 58 8.25 -2.02 -16.01
N ALA A 59 8.94 -2.13 -17.14
CA ALA A 59 8.32 -2.01 -18.48
C ALA A 59 7.30 -3.12 -18.75
N ARG A 60 7.61 -4.36 -18.36
CA ARG A 60 6.65 -5.47 -18.45
C ARG A 60 5.47 -5.22 -17.53
N LEU A 61 5.75 -4.76 -16.31
CA LEU A 61 4.74 -4.50 -15.29
C LEU A 61 3.76 -3.40 -15.71
N ASP A 62 4.26 -2.33 -16.34
CA ASP A 62 3.43 -1.27 -16.93
C ASP A 62 2.45 -1.83 -17.96
N LEU A 63 2.93 -2.65 -18.91
CA LEU A 63 2.08 -3.20 -19.98
C LEU A 63 1.01 -4.16 -19.45
N ILE A 64 1.38 -5.11 -18.58
CA ILE A 64 0.40 -6.09 -18.07
C ILE A 64 -0.65 -5.42 -17.18
N THR A 65 -0.23 -4.48 -16.34
CA THR A 65 -1.13 -3.76 -15.42
C THR A 65 -2.10 -2.89 -16.21
N ALA A 66 -1.61 -2.19 -17.25
CA ALA A 66 -2.44 -1.39 -18.14
C ALA A 66 -3.49 -2.24 -18.87
N ARG A 67 -3.07 -3.35 -19.49
CA ARG A 67 -3.99 -4.23 -20.23
C ARG A 67 -5.08 -4.82 -19.35
N ASP A 68 -4.68 -5.35 -18.20
CA ASP A 68 -5.64 -5.99 -17.29
C ASP A 68 -6.59 -4.96 -16.66
N GLY A 69 -6.08 -3.78 -16.30
CA GLY A 69 -6.90 -2.68 -15.78
C GLY A 69 -7.90 -2.17 -16.82
N LEU A 70 -7.46 -1.97 -18.07
CA LEU A 70 -8.34 -1.56 -19.18
C LEU A 70 -9.39 -2.62 -19.50
N ALA A 71 -9.06 -3.91 -19.44
CA ALA A 71 -10.03 -4.98 -19.61
C ALA A 71 -11.13 -4.96 -18.53
N VAL A 72 -10.78 -4.59 -17.29
CA VAL A 72 -11.76 -4.36 -16.22
C VAL A 72 -12.59 -3.10 -16.48
N ASP A 73 -11.98 -2.02 -16.97
CA ASP A 73 -12.70 -0.80 -17.34
C ASP A 73 -13.72 -1.05 -18.47
N VAL A 74 -13.40 -1.91 -19.45
CA VAL A 74 -14.37 -2.38 -20.48
C VAL A 74 -15.54 -3.11 -19.84
N ALA A 75 -15.29 -3.96 -18.84
CA ALA A 75 -16.35 -4.67 -18.13
C ALA A 75 -17.24 -3.70 -17.31
N LEU A 76 -16.64 -2.72 -16.63
CA LEU A 76 -17.37 -1.68 -15.89
C LEU A 76 -18.24 -0.81 -16.81
N ALA A 77 -17.74 -0.46 -17.99
CA ALA A 77 -18.50 0.33 -18.97
C ALA A 77 -19.79 -0.38 -19.42
N ARG A 78 -19.79 -1.72 -19.51
CA ARG A 78 -21.00 -2.53 -19.80
C ARG A 78 -22.05 -2.45 -18.69
N HIS A 79 -21.65 -2.09 -17.47
CA HIS A 79 -22.54 -1.81 -16.36
C HIS A 79 -22.91 -0.32 -16.24
N GLY A 80 -22.57 0.51 -17.24
CA GLY A 80 -22.82 1.94 -17.22
C GLY A 80 -21.95 2.70 -16.21
N VAL A 81 -20.86 2.10 -15.73
CA VAL A 81 -19.93 2.73 -14.79
C VAL A 81 -18.78 3.34 -15.57
N GLU A 82 -18.61 4.66 -15.46
CA GLU A 82 -17.40 5.35 -15.91
C GLU A 82 -16.31 5.21 -14.82
N PRO A 83 -15.25 4.41 -15.03
CA PRO A 83 -14.32 4.05 -13.95
C PRO A 83 -13.49 5.22 -13.40
N ARG A 84 -13.44 6.34 -14.15
CA ARG A 84 -12.72 7.56 -13.78
C ARG A 84 -13.65 8.67 -13.26
N ALA A 85 -14.96 8.42 -13.18
CA ALA A 85 -15.90 9.38 -12.63
C ALA A 85 -15.65 9.61 -11.14
N LYS A 86 -15.94 10.84 -10.68
CA LYS A 86 -15.83 11.21 -9.26
C LYS A 86 -17.01 10.75 -8.42
N THR A 87 -18.09 10.31 -9.05
CA THR A 87 -19.32 9.86 -8.39
C THR A 87 -19.29 8.36 -8.17
N ALA A 88 -19.63 7.92 -6.96
CA ALA A 88 -19.76 6.50 -6.66
C ALA A 88 -20.87 5.88 -7.54
N PRO A 89 -20.63 4.70 -8.15
CA PRO A 89 -21.67 3.98 -8.87
C PRO A 89 -22.74 3.44 -7.90
N ALA A 90 -23.86 2.99 -8.47
CA ALA A 90 -24.90 2.31 -7.70
C ALA A 90 -24.33 1.09 -6.94
N ARG A 91 -24.82 0.87 -5.72
CA ARG A 91 -24.43 -0.27 -4.87
C ARG A 91 -24.81 -1.57 -5.55
N ASN A 92 -23.80 -2.32 -6.01
CA ASN A 92 -23.98 -3.59 -6.68
C ASN A 92 -22.73 -4.44 -6.48
N ALA A 93 -22.90 -5.68 -5.99
CA ALA A 93 -21.78 -6.57 -5.67
C ALA A 93 -20.91 -6.92 -6.88
N ALA A 94 -21.48 -7.00 -8.09
CA ALA A 94 -20.70 -7.25 -9.32
C ALA A 94 -19.85 -6.03 -9.71
N ILE A 95 -20.41 -4.83 -9.60
CA ILE A 95 -19.66 -3.58 -9.81
C ILE A 95 -18.54 -3.46 -8.76
N PHE A 96 -18.84 -3.73 -7.49
CA PHE A 96 -17.84 -3.72 -6.41
C PHE A 96 -16.70 -4.71 -6.69
N ALA A 97 -17.02 -5.94 -7.11
CA ALA A 97 -16.01 -6.93 -7.46
C ALA A 97 -15.12 -6.49 -8.64
N LEU A 98 -15.69 -5.82 -9.65
CA LEU A 98 -14.93 -5.24 -10.76
C LEU A 98 -14.04 -4.08 -10.29
N LEU A 99 -14.55 -3.16 -9.47
CA LEU A 99 -13.77 -2.06 -8.91
C LEU A 99 -12.63 -2.55 -8.02
N LEU A 100 -12.87 -3.63 -7.25
CA LEU A 100 -11.82 -4.28 -6.48
C LEU A 100 -10.76 -4.85 -7.40
N ARG A 101 -11.16 -5.65 -8.41
CA ARG A 101 -10.23 -6.22 -9.40
C ARG A 101 -9.45 -5.15 -10.15
N ARG A 102 -10.05 -3.99 -10.42
CA ARG A 102 -9.38 -2.85 -11.03
C ARG A 102 -8.19 -2.36 -10.22
N LYS A 103 -8.26 -2.46 -8.89
CA LYS A 103 -7.24 -1.93 -7.94
C LYS A 103 -6.20 -2.98 -7.52
N VAL A 104 -6.58 -4.25 -7.45
CA VAL A 104 -5.71 -5.33 -6.91
C VAL A 104 -5.47 -6.49 -7.88
N GLY A 105 -6.06 -6.48 -9.08
CA GLY A 105 -5.93 -7.56 -10.05
C GLY A 105 -6.85 -8.73 -9.74
N PHE A 106 -6.32 -9.95 -9.66
CA PHE A 106 -7.12 -11.09 -9.23
C PHE A 106 -7.55 -10.94 -7.77
N ALA A 107 -8.86 -10.98 -7.52
CA ALA A 107 -9.45 -10.93 -6.18
C ALA A 107 -10.24 -12.23 -5.93
N PRO A 108 -10.16 -12.83 -4.72
CA PRO A 108 -11.02 -13.94 -4.34
C PRO A 108 -12.51 -13.56 -4.36
N SER A 109 -13.40 -14.55 -4.26
CA SER A 109 -14.83 -14.29 -4.07
C SER A 109 -15.09 -13.43 -2.83
N LEU A 110 -16.14 -12.59 -2.84
CA LEU A 110 -16.53 -11.76 -1.68
C LEU A 110 -16.65 -12.58 -0.39
N ALA A 111 -17.29 -13.74 -0.45
CA ALA A 111 -17.41 -14.62 0.72
C ALA A 111 -16.06 -15.11 1.28
N ALA A 112 -15.05 -15.31 0.41
CA ALA A 112 -13.71 -15.66 0.85
C ALA A 112 -12.97 -14.47 1.48
N ILE A 113 -13.16 -13.27 0.91
CA ILE A 113 -12.65 -12.01 1.46
C ILE A 113 -13.24 -11.76 2.85
N ASP A 114 -14.57 -11.86 3.01
CA ASP A 114 -15.25 -11.66 4.29
C ASP A 114 -14.74 -12.62 5.36
N ARG A 115 -14.67 -13.93 5.03
CA ARG A 115 -14.11 -14.93 5.95
C ARG A 115 -12.68 -14.59 6.35
N ARG A 116 -11.85 -14.14 5.41
CA ARG A 116 -10.47 -13.78 5.70
C ARG A 116 -10.39 -12.56 6.63
N LEU A 117 -11.13 -11.49 6.33
CA LEU A 117 -11.13 -10.27 7.17
C LEU A 117 -11.67 -10.54 8.58
N ILE A 118 -12.69 -11.40 8.71
CA ILE A 118 -13.19 -11.84 10.03
C ILE A 118 -12.12 -12.62 10.79
N ALA A 119 -11.38 -13.51 10.11
CA ALA A 119 -10.29 -14.25 10.74
C ALA A 119 -9.16 -13.31 11.21
N GLU A 120 -8.74 -12.36 10.36
CA GLU A 120 -7.74 -11.34 10.73
C GLU A 120 -8.19 -10.52 11.94
N GLN A 121 -9.45 -10.05 11.96
CA GLN A 121 -9.98 -9.33 13.12
C GLN A 121 -9.93 -10.17 14.40
N ARG A 122 -10.33 -11.45 14.35
CA ARG A 122 -10.29 -12.34 15.52
C ARG A 122 -8.88 -12.52 16.08
N LEU A 123 -7.88 -12.57 15.21
CA LEU A 123 -6.47 -12.64 15.65
C LEU A 123 -6.07 -11.37 16.41
N ILE A 124 -6.49 -10.20 15.90
CA ILE A 124 -6.26 -8.92 16.58
C ILE A 124 -6.99 -8.84 17.91
N ASP A 125 -8.28 -9.19 17.93
CA ASP A 125 -9.09 -9.21 19.15
C ASP A 125 -8.44 -10.10 20.22
N THR A 126 -7.99 -11.29 19.85
CA THR A 126 -7.33 -12.24 20.77
C THR A 126 -6.03 -11.66 21.34
N ARG A 127 -5.17 -11.09 20.49
CA ARG A 127 -3.89 -10.52 20.93
C ARG A 127 -4.08 -9.25 21.75
N ALA A 128 -5.03 -8.39 21.38
CA ALA A 128 -5.36 -7.18 22.13
C ALA A 128 -5.93 -7.53 23.51
N GLN A 129 -6.83 -8.52 23.59
CA GLN A 129 -7.41 -9.01 24.84
C GLN A 129 -6.32 -9.42 25.85
N GLN A 130 -5.33 -10.21 25.43
CA GLN A 130 -4.21 -10.61 26.28
C GLN A 130 -3.41 -9.42 26.84
N LEU A 131 -3.19 -8.39 26.02
CA LEU A 131 -2.46 -7.19 26.43
C LEU A 131 -3.31 -6.29 27.35
N PHE A 132 -4.61 -6.18 27.08
CA PHE A 132 -5.53 -5.47 27.95
C PHE A 132 -5.62 -6.13 29.32
N ASP A 133 -5.69 -7.46 29.39
CA ASP A 133 -5.72 -8.19 30.66
C ASP A 133 -4.41 -8.00 31.44
N LYS A 134 -3.26 -8.01 30.75
CA LYS A 134 -1.95 -7.68 31.36
C LYS A 134 -1.91 -6.26 31.93
N LEU A 135 -2.59 -5.31 31.30
CA LEU A 135 -2.65 -3.92 31.72
C LEU A 135 -3.81 -3.62 32.69
N GLY A 136 -4.67 -4.60 33.01
CA GLY A 136 -5.84 -4.40 33.85
C GLY A 136 -6.92 -3.49 33.23
N ILE A 137 -7.04 -3.48 31.89
CA ILE A 137 -8.01 -2.65 31.17
C ILE A 137 -9.23 -3.49 30.79
N ASP A 138 -10.29 -3.40 31.59
CA ASP A 138 -11.55 -4.12 31.35
C ASP A 138 -12.47 -3.43 30.34
N GLY A 139 -13.41 -4.18 29.76
CA GLY A 139 -14.45 -3.67 28.87
C GLY A 139 -15.23 -4.79 28.20
N ALA A 140 -16.47 -4.49 27.79
CA ALA A 140 -17.41 -5.47 27.21
C ALA A 140 -17.06 -5.91 25.77
N SER A 141 -16.22 -5.15 25.07
CA SER A 141 -15.69 -5.48 23.74
C SER A 141 -14.26 -4.96 23.58
N THR A 142 -13.56 -5.40 22.53
CA THR A 142 -12.27 -4.82 22.12
C THR A 142 -12.36 -3.30 21.98
N GLY A 143 -13.40 -2.81 21.31
CA GLY A 143 -13.63 -1.38 21.15
C GLY A 143 -13.84 -0.63 22.46
N ALA A 144 -14.60 -1.21 23.41
CA ALA A 144 -14.77 -0.60 24.74
C ALA A 144 -13.45 -0.50 25.50
N ARG A 145 -12.58 -1.51 25.40
CA ARG A 145 -11.25 -1.51 26.04
C ARG A 145 -10.31 -0.48 25.39
N PHE A 146 -10.31 -0.37 24.07
CA PHE A 146 -9.58 0.71 23.39
C PHE A 146 -10.11 2.09 23.78
N ALA A 147 -11.43 2.28 23.86
CA ALA A 147 -12.00 3.56 24.29
C ALA A 147 -11.50 3.98 25.69
N ARG A 148 -11.37 3.03 26.62
CA ARG A 148 -10.78 3.30 27.94
C ARG A 148 -9.30 3.64 27.86
N LEU A 149 -8.51 2.90 27.05
CA LEU A 149 -7.09 3.20 26.86
C LEU A 149 -6.87 4.59 26.23
N PHE A 150 -7.72 4.99 25.28
CA PHE A 150 -7.68 6.33 24.69
C PHE A 150 -8.11 7.43 25.67
N ALA A 151 -8.93 7.12 26.67
CA ALA A 151 -9.34 8.09 27.68
C ALA A 151 -8.28 8.30 28.79
N ASP A 152 -7.24 7.45 28.86
CA ASP A 152 -6.16 7.56 29.86
C ASP A 152 -5.28 8.79 29.56
N PRO A 153 -5.32 9.85 30.41
CA PRO A 153 -4.55 11.07 30.18
C PRO A 153 -3.03 10.85 30.22
N ALA A 154 -2.55 9.80 30.88
CA ALA A 154 -1.12 9.48 30.93
C ALA A 154 -0.55 9.08 29.55
N GLY A 155 -1.42 8.72 28.60
CA GLY A 155 -1.04 8.36 27.25
C GLY A 155 -0.95 9.54 26.26
N HIS A 156 -1.21 10.78 26.66
CA HIS A 156 -1.38 11.91 25.74
C HIS A 156 -0.32 12.99 25.88
N TYR A 157 -0.04 13.65 24.77
CA TYR A 157 0.72 14.90 24.78
C TYR A 157 -0.17 16.07 25.21
N PRO A 158 0.38 17.09 25.88
CA PRO A 158 -0.34 18.34 26.12
C PRO A 158 -0.73 19.01 24.79
N ASP A 159 -1.90 19.66 24.75
CA ASP A 159 -2.30 20.49 23.60
C ASP A 159 -1.59 21.86 23.62
N THR A 160 -0.26 21.82 23.50
CA THR A 160 0.61 22.99 23.49
C THR A 160 1.64 22.85 22.37
N ASP A 161 2.34 23.93 22.01
CA ASP A 161 3.47 23.83 21.08
C ASP A 161 4.54 22.86 21.60
N ALA A 162 4.84 22.90 22.91
CA ALA A 162 5.78 21.96 23.53
C ALA A 162 5.32 20.49 23.41
N GLY A 163 4.03 20.20 23.53
CA GLY A 163 3.49 18.85 23.34
C GLY A 163 3.56 18.39 21.88
N ARG A 164 3.31 19.30 20.93
CA ARG A 164 3.50 19.04 19.48
C ARG A 164 4.96 18.77 19.16
N ASP A 165 5.87 19.60 19.67
CA ASP A 165 7.31 19.44 19.46
C ASP A 165 7.82 18.13 20.09
N ALA A 166 7.30 17.73 21.26
CA ALA A 166 7.59 16.44 21.88
C ALA A 166 7.13 15.26 21.01
N ALA A 167 5.94 15.30 20.43
CA ALA A 167 5.47 14.26 19.52
C ALA A 167 6.36 14.13 18.27
N VAL A 168 6.82 15.24 17.70
CA VAL A 168 7.78 15.22 16.58
C VAL A 168 9.12 14.63 17.01
N ALA A 169 9.62 15.02 18.19
CA ALA A 169 10.87 14.50 18.74
C ALA A 169 10.81 12.99 18.97
N ASP A 170 9.70 12.48 19.54
CA ASP A 170 9.50 11.04 19.78
C ASP A 170 9.48 10.24 18.47
N MET A 171 8.77 10.74 17.43
CA MET A 171 8.78 10.10 16.11
C MET A 171 10.19 10.06 15.51
N ASN A 172 10.97 11.14 15.65
CA ASN A 172 12.35 11.19 15.14
C ASN A 172 13.30 10.30 15.95
N ALA A 173 13.11 10.18 17.26
CA ALA A 173 13.92 9.31 18.13
C ALA A 173 13.77 7.81 17.79
N LEU A 174 12.65 7.41 17.18
CA LEU A 174 12.43 6.04 16.70
C LEU A 174 13.18 5.72 15.40
N LEU A 175 13.49 6.72 14.58
CA LEU A 175 14.03 6.50 13.23
C LEU A 175 15.35 5.71 13.21
N PRO A 176 16.34 5.94 14.09
CA PRO A 176 17.56 5.12 14.11
C PRO A 176 17.29 3.64 14.38
N ARG A 177 16.34 3.34 15.28
CA ARG A 177 15.96 1.96 15.61
C ARG A 177 15.23 1.28 14.46
N LEU A 178 14.33 2.01 13.80
CA LEU A 178 13.62 1.55 12.59
C LEU A 178 14.57 1.36 11.41
N ALA A 179 15.55 2.25 11.25
CA ALA A 179 16.57 2.12 10.21
C ALA A 179 17.47 0.89 10.43
N ALA A 180 17.82 0.57 11.69
CA ALA A 180 18.69 -0.54 12.02
C ALA A 180 18.13 -1.93 11.66
N ILE A 181 16.80 -2.08 11.55
CA ILE A 181 16.17 -3.35 11.16
C ILE A 181 15.96 -3.51 9.65
N ILE A 182 16.15 -2.44 8.86
CA ILE A 182 15.96 -2.49 7.40
C ILE A 182 16.86 -3.54 6.74
N PRO A 183 18.17 -3.64 7.05
CA PRO A 183 19.03 -4.62 6.39
C PRO A 183 18.61 -6.08 6.64
N THR A 184 18.03 -6.39 7.80
CA THR A 184 17.64 -7.77 8.15
C THR A 184 16.27 -8.16 7.59
N LEU A 185 15.39 -7.18 7.40
CA LEU A 185 14.02 -7.39 6.94
C LEU A 185 13.85 -7.18 5.44
N ILE A 186 14.42 -6.09 4.91
CA ILE A 186 14.24 -5.62 3.53
C ILE A 186 15.53 -5.80 2.72
N GLY A 187 16.69 -5.68 3.36
CA GLY A 187 17.99 -5.73 2.69
C GLY A 187 18.51 -4.35 2.28
N PRO A 188 19.45 -4.29 1.31
CA PRO A 188 20.05 -3.03 0.89
C PRO A 188 19.01 -2.13 0.21
N VAL A 189 19.05 -0.84 0.53
CA VAL A 189 18.23 0.20 -0.10
C VAL A 189 19.10 1.41 -0.42
N PRO A 190 18.70 2.29 -1.36
CA PRO A 190 19.44 3.52 -1.61
C PRO A 190 19.59 4.33 -0.32
N THR A 191 20.80 4.76 0.02
CA THR A 191 21.09 5.40 1.32
C THR A 191 20.30 6.68 1.54
N TYR A 192 20.00 7.42 0.46
CA TYR A 192 19.17 8.62 0.55
C TYR A 192 17.74 8.32 1.03
N CYS A 193 17.21 7.11 0.80
CA CYS A 193 15.89 6.71 1.29
C CYS A 193 15.82 6.61 2.82
N LEU A 194 16.96 6.60 3.51
CA LEU A 194 17.05 6.62 4.97
C LEU A 194 17.16 8.04 5.55
N ASN A 195 17.41 9.05 4.71
CA ASN A 195 17.58 10.43 5.13
C ASN A 195 16.22 11.13 5.21
N VAL A 196 15.46 10.83 6.27
CA VAL A 196 14.09 11.33 6.46
C VAL A 196 13.88 11.83 7.88
N ALA A 197 12.96 12.78 8.05
CA ALA A 197 12.57 13.27 9.37
C ALA A 197 11.06 13.55 9.42
N ALA A 198 10.51 13.48 10.62
CA ALA A 198 9.20 14.02 10.93
C ALA A 198 9.33 15.53 11.28
N SER A 199 8.35 16.33 10.90
CA SER A 199 8.37 17.79 11.10
C SER A 199 6.96 18.35 11.37
N ARG A 200 6.90 19.53 12.01
CA ARG A 200 5.68 20.36 12.11
C ARG A 200 5.42 21.22 10.87
N GLY A 201 6.32 21.19 9.88
CA GLY A 201 6.30 22.12 8.75
C GLY A 201 6.71 23.53 9.17
N SER A 202 6.99 24.40 8.19
CA SER A 202 7.28 25.82 8.44
C SER A 202 6.03 26.58 8.94
N SER A 203 6.21 27.74 9.56
CA SER A 203 5.09 28.59 9.99
C SER A 203 4.17 28.97 8.82
N ALA A 204 4.72 29.15 7.63
CA ALA A 204 3.93 29.43 6.42
C ALA A 204 3.09 28.22 5.97
N GLU A 205 3.64 27.01 6.05
CA GLU A 205 2.91 25.77 5.75
C GLU A 205 1.80 25.52 6.77
N GLN A 206 2.07 25.76 8.05
CA GLN A 206 1.07 25.66 9.11
C GLN A 206 -0.07 26.67 8.91
N ALA A 207 0.26 27.93 8.59
CA ALA A 207 -0.72 28.95 8.25
C ALA A 207 -1.54 28.60 6.99
N ALA A 208 -0.93 27.85 6.05
CA ALA A 208 -1.60 27.34 4.86
C ALA A 208 -2.35 26.01 5.07
N GLY A 209 -2.38 25.48 6.31
CA GLY A 209 -3.03 24.20 6.62
C GLY A 209 -2.37 22.99 5.93
N LYS A 210 -1.11 23.10 5.50
CA LYS A 210 -0.36 22.01 4.87
C LYS A 210 0.11 21.02 5.92
N VAL A 211 -0.73 20.03 6.19
CA VAL A 211 -0.45 18.93 7.13
C VAL A 211 -0.62 17.57 6.46
N GLY A 212 0.01 16.54 7.02
CA GLY A 212 -0.03 15.17 6.46
C GLY A 212 0.68 15.03 5.11
N THR A 213 1.59 15.95 4.77
CA THR A 213 2.27 15.97 3.47
C THR A 213 3.66 15.35 3.56
N ARG A 214 4.10 14.75 2.46
CA ARG A 214 5.42 14.11 2.33
C ARG A 214 6.25 14.83 1.28
N THR A 215 7.47 15.18 1.63
CA THR A 215 8.55 15.54 0.71
C THR A 215 9.46 14.34 0.61
N LEU A 216 9.48 13.65 -0.54
CA LEU A 216 10.28 12.44 -0.70
C LEU A 216 11.79 12.76 -0.65
N PRO A 217 12.62 11.92 -0.01
CA PRO A 217 14.05 12.08 -0.07
C PRO A 217 14.57 11.85 -1.50
N THR A 218 15.62 12.59 -1.85
CA THR A 218 16.37 12.42 -3.11
C THR A 218 17.86 12.28 -2.79
N PRO A 219 18.72 11.89 -3.75
CA PRO A 219 20.17 11.90 -3.54
C PRO A 219 20.73 13.23 -3.01
N ASN A 220 20.07 14.35 -3.30
CA ASN A 220 20.54 15.70 -2.98
C ASN A 220 19.74 16.40 -1.88
N SER A 221 18.64 15.81 -1.39
CA SER A 221 17.76 16.48 -0.41
C SER A 221 17.15 15.47 0.57
N PRO A 222 17.10 15.80 1.87
CA PRO A 222 16.41 14.96 2.86
C PRO A 222 14.90 14.93 2.59
N GLY A 223 14.28 13.84 3.01
CA GLY A 223 12.83 13.72 3.03
C GLY A 223 12.23 14.28 4.31
N SER A 224 10.97 14.72 4.26
CA SER A 224 10.23 15.19 5.42
C SER A 224 8.78 14.71 5.38
N TYR A 225 8.26 14.24 6.51
CA TYR A 225 6.83 14.06 6.73
C TYR A 225 6.31 15.17 7.65
N VAL A 226 5.47 16.05 7.11
CA VAL A 226 4.80 17.09 7.89
C VAL A 226 3.61 16.46 8.60
N ILE A 227 3.74 16.26 9.90
CA ILE A 227 2.74 15.60 10.72
C ILE A 227 1.56 16.55 10.90
N ASP A 228 0.34 16.05 10.74
CA ASP A 228 -0.86 16.76 11.22
C ASP A 228 -0.83 16.77 12.76
N LEU A 229 -0.78 17.93 13.39
CA LEU A 229 -0.75 18.05 14.86
C LEU A 229 -1.92 18.90 15.36
N THR A 230 -2.98 19.03 14.55
CA THR A 230 -4.07 19.99 14.82
C THR A 230 -4.83 19.64 16.10
N ARG A 231 -5.15 18.36 16.34
CA ARG A 231 -5.71 17.88 17.63
C ARG A 231 -4.79 16.82 18.22
N ILE A 232 -3.61 17.26 18.65
CA ILE A 232 -2.59 16.39 19.26
C ILE A 232 -3.08 15.69 20.54
N ALA A 233 -4.02 16.29 21.28
CA ALA A 233 -4.65 15.68 22.45
C ALA A 233 -5.49 14.43 22.16
N ASP A 234 -5.83 14.18 20.89
CA ASP A 234 -6.52 12.95 20.46
C ASP A 234 -5.54 11.88 19.96
N ARG A 235 -4.23 12.14 20.09
CA ARG A 235 -3.16 11.27 19.58
C ARG A 235 -2.34 10.73 20.74
N PRO A 236 -2.70 9.54 21.24
CA PRO A 236 -1.92 8.94 22.27
C PRO A 236 -0.51 8.61 21.79
N SER A 237 0.49 8.93 22.62
CA SER A 237 1.91 8.68 22.37
C SER A 237 2.19 7.21 22.07
N TRP A 238 1.49 6.30 22.74
CA TRP A 238 1.61 4.86 22.51
C TRP A 238 1.14 4.41 21.12
N SER A 239 0.37 5.20 20.39
CA SER A 239 -0.05 4.88 19.02
C SER A 239 0.95 5.35 17.94
N LEU A 240 1.80 6.33 18.28
CA LEU A 240 2.74 6.96 17.34
C LEU A 240 3.78 5.99 16.75
N PRO A 241 4.33 5.00 17.47
CA PRO A 241 5.35 4.12 16.89
C PRO A 241 4.90 3.40 15.61
N SER A 242 3.63 2.95 15.56
CA SER A 242 3.05 2.35 14.34
C SER A 242 2.94 3.37 13.21
N VAL A 243 2.53 4.60 13.52
CA VAL A 243 2.45 5.70 12.56
C VAL A 243 3.83 6.05 12.02
N THR A 244 4.86 6.12 12.87
CA THR A 244 6.24 6.36 12.43
C THR A 244 6.72 5.28 11.48
N ALA A 245 6.46 4.01 11.77
CA ALA A 245 6.82 2.91 10.88
C ALA A 245 6.09 2.98 9.53
N HIS A 246 4.80 3.34 9.55
CA HIS A 246 3.94 3.46 8.37
C HIS A 246 4.35 4.64 7.48
N GLU A 247 4.50 5.81 8.08
CA GLU A 247 4.70 7.08 7.38
C GLU A 247 6.14 7.31 6.98
N LEU A 248 7.09 6.98 7.86
CA LEU A 248 8.51 7.24 7.67
C LEU A 248 9.24 5.96 7.27
N LEU A 249 10.00 5.37 8.21
CA LEU A 249 10.83 4.20 7.95
C LEU A 249 10.28 2.96 8.66
N PRO A 250 10.22 1.80 8.01
CA PRO A 250 10.53 1.55 6.60
C PRO A 250 9.33 1.59 5.64
N GLY A 251 8.24 2.28 6.03
CA GLY A 251 7.03 2.42 5.23
C GLY A 251 7.18 3.38 4.05
N HIS A 252 6.29 4.37 3.96
CA HIS A 252 6.15 5.21 2.76
C HIS A 252 7.42 5.94 2.36
N MET A 253 8.15 6.53 3.30
CA MET A 253 9.31 7.37 2.96
C MET A 253 10.52 6.57 2.48
N LEU A 254 10.53 5.25 2.69
CA LEU A 254 11.47 4.33 2.05
C LEU A 254 10.94 3.85 0.69
N GLN A 255 9.66 3.50 0.61
CA GLN A 255 9.09 2.85 -0.57
C GLN A 255 8.82 3.80 -1.74
N LEU A 256 8.24 4.97 -1.48
CA LEU A 256 7.83 5.90 -2.53
C LEU A 256 8.99 6.46 -3.38
N PRO A 257 10.17 6.79 -2.82
CA PRO A 257 11.30 7.23 -3.64
C PRO A 257 11.82 6.13 -4.58
N ILE A 258 11.87 4.88 -4.09
CA ILE A 258 12.26 3.72 -4.90
C ILE A 258 11.25 3.51 -6.03
N GLU A 259 9.97 3.62 -5.72
CA GLU A 259 8.90 3.54 -6.71
C GLU A 259 9.01 4.66 -7.77
N ALA A 260 9.26 5.91 -7.35
CA ALA A 260 9.42 7.03 -8.27
C ALA A 260 10.60 6.82 -9.23
N ALA A 261 11.70 6.24 -8.73
CA ALA A 261 12.86 5.88 -9.54
C ALA A 261 12.59 4.74 -10.55
N ALA A 262 11.53 3.94 -10.34
CA ALA A 262 11.08 2.93 -11.29
C ALA A 262 10.20 3.50 -12.42
N HIS A 263 9.94 4.81 -12.41
CA HIS A 263 9.21 5.57 -13.44
C HIS A 263 7.89 4.93 -13.92
N PRO A 264 6.95 4.59 -13.01
CA PRO A 264 5.68 4.00 -13.38
C PRO A 264 4.88 4.86 -14.35
N ARG A 265 4.36 4.24 -15.40
CA ARG A 265 3.49 4.92 -16.37
C ARG A 265 2.12 5.18 -15.75
N LYS A 266 1.42 6.19 -16.28
CA LYS A 266 0.15 6.67 -15.72
C LYS A 266 -0.87 5.55 -15.46
N LEU A 267 -1.06 4.64 -16.42
CA LEU A 267 -2.02 3.54 -16.24
C LEU A 267 -1.65 2.60 -15.09
N ARG A 268 -0.35 2.37 -14.82
CA ARG A 268 0.07 1.58 -13.65
C ARG A 268 -0.24 2.30 -12.35
N LEU A 269 -0.09 3.63 -12.30
CA LEU A 269 -0.53 4.43 -11.15
C LEU A 269 -2.04 4.29 -10.91
N ASP A 270 -2.84 4.31 -11.97
CA ASP A 270 -4.32 4.24 -11.92
C ASP A 270 -4.87 2.84 -11.54
N TYR A 271 -4.14 1.76 -11.86
CA TYR A 271 -4.59 0.37 -11.69
C TYR A 271 -3.85 -0.44 -10.62
N ALA A 272 -2.79 0.11 -10.01
CA ALA A 272 -2.16 -0.44 -8.80
C ALA A 272 -2.16 0.55 -7.62
N PRO A 273 -3.28 1.24 -7.32
CA PRO A 273 -3.29 2.31 -6.31
C PRO A 273 -3.10 1.80 -4.88
N ALA A 274 -3.44 0.54 -4.60
CA ALA A 274 -3.42 -0.02 -3.25
C ALA A 274 -2.01 -0.35 -2.75
N PHE A 275 -1.01 -0.42 -3.63
CA PHE A 275 0.30 -0.97 -3.28
C PHE A 275 1.05 -0.16 -2.23
N ALA A 276 1.07 1.17 -2.36
CA ALA A 276 1.84 2.02 -1.45
C ALA A 276 1.32 1.91 0.00
N GLU A 277 0.00 1.93 0.17
CA GLU A 277 -0.65 1.68 1.46
C GLU A 277 -0.39 0.25 1.96
N ALA A 278 -0.53 -0.74 1.07
CA ALA A 278 -0.30 -2.14 1.40
C ALA A 278 1.11 -2.42 1.93
N TRP A 279 2.12 -1.80 1.31
CA TRP A 279 3.51 -1.88 1.77
C TRP A 279 3.63 -1.39 3.22
N SER A 280 3.14 -0.18 3.51
CA SER A 280 3.24 0.40 4.85
C SER A 280 2.48 -0.39 5.90
N ILE A 281 1.29 -0.93 5.56
CA ILE A 281 0.51 -1.81 6.45
C ILE A 281 1.27 -3.11 6.77
N HIS A 282 1.88 -3.73 5.75
CA HIS A 282 2.71 -4.92 5.93
C HIS A 282 3.95 -4.63 6.78
N ILE A 283 4.59 -3.47 6.56
CA ILE A 283 5.75 -3.04 7.34
C ILE A 283 5.40 -2.87 8.82
N GLU A 284 4.27 -2.26 9.16
CA GLU A 284 3.83 -2.16 10.56
C GLU A 284 3.75 -3.53 11.25
N HIS A 285 3.22 -4.53 10.53
CA HIS A 285 3.17 -5.91 11.01
C HIS A 285 4.57 -6.52 11.18
N LEU A 286 5.45 -6.33 10.20
CA LEU A 286 6.81 -6.86 10.24
C LEU A 286 7.65 -6.26 11.36
N VAL A 287 7.51 -4.95 11.61
CA VAL A 287 8.17 -4.25 12.72
C VAL A 287 7.65 -4.74 14.08
N ALA A 288 6.34 -4.97 14.19
CA ALA A 288 5.73 -5.53 15.40
C ALA A 288 6.25 -6.95 15.68
N ASP A 289 6.35 -7.80 14.66
CA ASP A 289 6.83 -9.17 14.77
C ASP A 289 8.35 -9.26 15.01
N ALA A 290 9.12 -8.24 14.57
CA ALA A 290 10.53 -8.08 14.93
C ALA A 290 10.74 -7.66 16.40
N GLY A 291 9.67 -7.41 17.16
CA GLY A 291 9.72 -7.17 18.60
C GLY A 291 10.07 -5.72 19.00
N LEU A 292 9.93 -4.74 18.10
CA LEU A 292 10.29 -3.35 18.41
C LEU A 292 9.31 -2.69 19.40
N TRP A 293 8.09 -3.22 19.49
CA TRP A 293 7.04 -2.74 20.41
C TRP A 293 7.06 -3.52 21.73
N ALA A 294 8.11 -3.31 22.53
CA ALA A 294 8.27 -3.98 23.83
C ALA A 294 7.22 -3.52 24.87
N ASP A 295 6.80 -2.25 24.81
CA ASP A 295 5.71 -1.73 25.63
C ASP A 295 4.36 -2.31 25.16
N PRO A 296 3.59 -2.98 26.04
CA PRO A 296 2.24 -3.45 25.74
C PRO A 296 1.31 -2.38 25.16
N ARG A 297 1.43 -1.11 25.59
CA ARG A 297 0.63 -0.01 25.05
C ARG A 297 1.02 0.31 23.60
N ALA A 298 2.32 0.29 23.28
CA ALA A 298 2.79 0.47 21.91
C ALA A 298 2.32 -0.65 20.98
N MET A 299 2.32 -1.89 21.48
CA MET A 299 1.76 -3.03 20.76
C MET A 299 0.24 -2.87 20.55
N LEU A 300 -0.51 -2.41 21.54
CA LEU A 300 -1.92 -2.06 21.39
C LEU A 300 -2.14 -0.92 20.38
N GLY A 301 -1.21 0.04 20.29
CA GLY A 301 -1.13 1.05 19.24
C GLY A 301 -1.11 0.46 17.84
N TYR A 302 -0.16 -0.44 17.58
CA TYR A 302 -0.10 -1.19 16.33
C TYR A 302 -1.39 -2.00 16.06
N LEU A 303 -1.91 -2.71 17.07
CA LEU A 303 -3.10 -3.54 16.91
C LEU A 303 -4.35 -2.71 16.60
N HIS A 304 -4.52 -1.54 17.23
CA HIS A 304 -5.61 -0.61 16.93
C HIS A 304 -5.52 -0.12 15.48
N TRP A 305 -4.32 0.27 15.05
CA TRP A 305 -4.05 0.71 13.69
C TRP A 305 -4.30 -0.38 12.66
N ARG A 306 -3.88 -1.62 12.91
CA ARG A 306 -4.19 -2.77 12.05
C ARG A 306 -5.69 -3.08 12.02
N LEU A 307 -6.34 -3.07 13.19
CA LEU A 307 -7.79 -3.26 13.30
C LEU A 307 -8.55 -2.22 12.49
N PHE A 308 -8.15 -0.95 12.56
CA PHE A 308 -8.71 0.15 11.78
C PHE A 308 -8.75 -0.14 10.26
N ARG A 309 -7.68 -0.70 9.69
CA ARG A 309 -7.66 -1.07 8.26
C ARG A 309 -8.54 -2.29 7.97
N ILE A 310 -8.56 -3.29 8.85
CA ILE A 310 -9.41 -4.47 8.71
C ILE A 310 -10.89 -4.09 8.76
N VAL A 311 -11.31 -3.31 9.76
CA VAL A 311 -12.73 -2.94 9.90
C VAL A 311 -13.17 -2.01 8.78
N ARG A 312 -12.32 -1.11 8.28
CA ARG A 312 -12.62 -0.28 7.10
C ARG A 312 -12.87 -1.13 5.86
N ALA A 313 -12.07 -2.18 5.65
CA ALA A 313 -12.31 -3.14 4.56
C ALA A 313 -13.64 -3.88 4.71
N ARG A 314 -13.98 -4.31 5.95
CA ARG A 314 -15.27 -4.96 6.24
C ARG A 314 -16.45 -4.02 6.01
N ILE A 315 -16.34 -2.76 6.44
CA ILE A 315 -17.39 -1.74 6.26
C ILE A 315 -17.56 -1.36 4.79
N ASP A 316 -16.47 -1.26 4.03
CA ASP A 316 -16.50 -1.03 2.58
C ASP A 316 -17.30 -2.13 1.86
N ILE A 317 -17.08 -3.40 2.21
CA ILE A 317 -17.88 -4.51 1.66
C ILE A 317 -19.33 -4.41 2.15
N ALA A 318 -19.55 -4.17 3.44
CA ALA A 318 -20.90 -4.18 4.00
C ALA A 318 -21.81 -3.07 3.44
N LEU A 319 -21.29 -1.85 3.28
CA LEU A 319 -22.04 -0.73 2.70
C LEU A 319 -22.42 -0.99 1.24
N HIS A 320 -21.51 -1.54 0.44
CA HIS A 320 -21.70 -1.69 -1.00
C HIS A 320 -22.32 -3.02 -1.44
N CYS A 321 -22.16 -4.08 -0.64
CA CYS A 321 -22.57 -5.44 -0.99
C CYS A 321 -23.63 -6.04 -0.06
N HIS A 322 -23.78 -5.54 1.17
CA HIS A 322 -24.71 -6.11 2.17
C HIS A 322 -25.83 -5.16 2.57
N GLY A 323 -25.91 -3.98 1.95
CA GLY A 323 -26.99 -3.02 2.17
C GLY A 323 -26.96 -2.34 3.53
N TRP A 324 -25.81 -2.31 4.23
CA TRP A 324 -25.72 -1.63 5.52
C TRP A 324 -26.02 -0.13 5.40
N SER A 325 -26.70 0.40 6.41
CA SER A 325 -26.82 1.85 6.61
C SER A 325 -25.52 2.42 7.21
N ILE A 326 -25.34 3.73 7.07
CA ILE A 326 -24.21 4.44 7.70
C ILE A 326 -24.26 4.29 9.23
N ASP A 327 -25.44 4.30 9.84
CA ASP A 327 -25.59 4.13 11.28
C ASP A 327 -25.23 2.72 11.75
N GLN A 328 -25.62 1.68 10.99
CA GLN A 328 -25.19 0.30 11.26
C GLN A 328 -23.67 0.18 11.16
N ALA A 329 -23.07 0.80 10.14
CA ALA A 329 -21.63 0.81 9.96
C ALA A 329 -20.90 1.55 11.10
N ARG A 330 -21.40 2.71 11.52
CA ARG A 330 -20.88 3.48 12.65
C ARG A 330 -20.94 2.67 13.95
N ALA A 331 -22.08 2.07 14.26
CA ALA A 331 -22.25 1.26 15.47
C ALA A 331 -21.24 0.11 15.53
N ARG A 332 -20.99 -0.56 14.38
CA ARG A 332 -20.01 -1.64 14.30
C ARG A 332 -18.57 -1.16 14.40
N LEU A 333 -18.23 0.00 13.83
CA LEU A 333 -16.91 0.62 14.04
C LEU A 333 -16.67 0.90 15.53
N THR A 334 -17.65 1.47 16.24
CA THR A 334 -17.55 1.70 17.68
C THR A 334 -17.40 0.41 18.47
N GLU A 335 -18.17 -0.62 18.14
CA GLU A 335 -18.09 -1.92 18.83
C GLU A 335 -16.73 -2.61 18.63
N TRP A 336 -16.24 -2.64 17.38
CA TRP A 336 -15.03 -3.35 17.00
C TRP A 336 -13.76 -2.59 17.39
N GLN A 337 -13.68 -1.30 17.05
CA GLN A 337 -12.47 -0.49 17.18
C GLN A 337 -12.53 0.48 18.38
N GLY A 338 -13.71 0.86 18.85
CA GLY A 338 -13.88 1.82 19.92
C GLY A 338 -13.92 3.24 19.38
N VAL A 339 -12.79 3.92 19.43
CA VAL A 339 -12.65 5.31 18.97
C VAL A 339 -11.99 5.39 17.59
N PRO A 340 -12.28 6.43 16.80
CA PRO A 340 -11.62 6.62 15.51
C PRO A 340 -10.12 6.77 15.69
N ALA A 341 -9.36 6.27 14.71
CA ALA A 341 -8.00 6.73 14.54
C ALA A 341 -8.06 8.21 14.13
N TYR A 342 -7.27 9.07 14.76
CA TYR A 342 -7.38 10.53 14.64
C TYR A 342 -7.61 11.05 13.20
N PHE A 343 -6.87 10.52 12.23
CA PHE A 343 -6.89 10.98 10.82
C PHE A 343 -8.18 10.58 10.07
N ALA A 344 -9.04 9.82 10.70
CA ALA A 344 -10.26 9.28 10.12
C ALA A 344 -11.39 9.27 11.17
N PRO A 345 -11.91 10.45 11.56
CA PRO A 345 -13.15 10.52 12.33
C PRO A 345 -14.23 9.69 11.63
N PHE A 346 -14.98 8.89 12.38
CA PHE A 346 -15.89 7.90 11.77
C PHE A 346 -16.83 8.50 10.74
N ASP A 347 -17.35 9.71 10.96
CA ASP A 347 -18.28 10.36 10.04
C ASP A 347 -17.63 10.69 8.69
N SER A 348 -16.45 11.28 8.73
CA SER A 348 -15.68 11.61 7.52
C SER A 348 -15.21 10.33 6.81
N ASP A 349 -14.76 9.33 7.57
CA ASP A 349 -14.28 8.08 6.98
C ASP A 349 -15.42 7.29 6.35
N LEU A 350 -16.58 7.17 7.02
CA LEU A 350 -17.77 6.50 6.46
C LEU A 350 -18.29 7.21 5.20
N ALA A 351 -18.30 8.54 5.19
CA ALA A 351 -18.67 9.30 3.99
C ALA A 351 -17.71 9.00 2.82
N ARG A 352 -16.41 8.94 3.10
CA ARG A 352 -15.39 8.60 2.09
C ARG A 352 -15.50 7.16 1.63
N ILE A 353 -15.73 6.21 2.54
CA ILE A 353 -15.94 4.80 2.18
C ILE A 353 -17.12 4.69 1.24
N ALA A 354 -18.26 5.32 1.56
CA ALA A 354 -19.44 5.32 0.69
C ALA A 354 -19.19 5.97 -0.69
N ALA A 355 -18.25 6.92 -0.77
CA ALA A 355 -17.88 7.59 -2.02
C ALA A 355 -16.83 6.82 -2.84
N GLU A 356 -16.03 5.95 -2.22
CA GLU A 356 -14.85 5.29 -2.81
C GLU A 356 -14.93 3.75 -2.74
N PRO A 357 -15.95 3.11 -3.36
CA PRO A 357 -16.16 1.67 -3.25
C PRO A 357 -14.90 0.84 -3.57
N ALA A 358 -14.73 -0.22 -2.78
CA ALA A 358 -13.66 -1.20 -2.87
C ALA A 358 -12.24 -0.67 -2.57
N THR A 359 -12.08 0.61 -2.22
CA THR A 359 -10.74 1.18 -1.99
C THR A 359 -10.14 0.70 -0.68
N ARG A 360 -10.93 0.64 0.40
CA ARG A 360 -10.43 0.16 1.71
C ARG A 360 -10.21 -1.34 1.69
N ALA A 361 -11.11 -2.07 1.02
CA ALA A 361 -10.94 -3.49 0.77
C ALA A 361 -9.67 -3.76 -0.03
N ALA A 362 -9.38 -2.97 -1.07
CA ALA A 362 -8.17 -3.10 -1.88
C ALA A 362 -6.89 -2.88 -1.06
N GLU A 363 -6.82 -1.81 -0.26
CA GLU A 363 -5.67 -1.49 0.62
C GLU A 363 -5.33 -2.68 1.55
N MET A 364 -6.33 -3.18 2.28
CA MET A 364 -6.12 -4.29 3.22
C MET A 364 -5.80 -5.61 2.51
N LEU A 365 -6.48 -5.93 1.40
CA LEU A 365 -6.23 -7.17 0.65
C LEU A 365 -4.85 -7.19 0.00
N ALA A 366 -4.37 -6.05 -0.50
CA ALA A 366 -3.03 -5.94 -1.02
C ALA A 366 -1.97 -6.12 0.09
N ALA A 367 -2.21 -5.59 1.30
CA ALA A 367 -1.33 -5.85 2.44
C ALA A 367 -1.27 -7.34 2.79
N LEU A 368 -2.44 -7.99 2.89
CA LEU A 368 -2.53 -9.44 3.15
C LEU A 368 -1.86 -10.28 2.06
N ALA A 369 -1.85 -9.83 0.81
CA ALA A 369 -1.14 -10.51 -0.28
C ALA A 369 0.38 -10.44 -0.10
N ILE A 370 0.92 -9.30 0.37
CA ILE A 370 2.35 -9.17 0.70
C ILE A 370 2.69 -10.07 1.89
N GLU A 371 1.88 -10.04 2.94
CA GLU A 371 2.06 -10.88 4.13
C GLU A 371 2.01 -12.38 3.81
N GLU A 372 1.08 -12.79 2.95
CA GLU A 372 0.99 -14.17 2.46
C GLU A 372 2.21 -14.56 1.63
N GLY A 373 2.71 -13.66 0.78
CA GLY A 373 3.93 -13.88 0.03
C GLY A 373 5.16 -14.01 0.94
N ALA A 374 5.23 -13.24 2.02
CA ALA A 374 6.31 -13.29 3.01
C ALA A 374 6.22 -14.51 3.96
N ARG A 375 5.06 -15.17 4.04
CA ARG A 375 4.80 -16.23 5.02
C ARG A 375 5.83 -17.35 4.93
N GLY A 376 6.45 -17.67 6.05
CA GLY A 376 7.47 -18.72 6.17
C GLY A 376 8.84 -18.33 5.62
N LYS A 377 9.00 -17.19 4.95
CA LYS A 377 10.31 -16.70 4.49
C LYS A 377 11.06 -16.05 5.66
N ARG A 378 12.38 -16.27 5.72
CA ARG A 378 13.30 -15.68 6.73
C ARG A 378 14.65 -15.37 6.10
N GLY A 379 15.41 -14.45 6.71
CA GLY A 379 16.76 -14.11 6.29
C GLY A 379 16.83 -13.77 4.79
N PRO A 380 17.77 -14.36 4.01
CA PRO A 380 17.92 -14.06 2.58
C PRO A 380 16.64 -14.24 1.75
N ALA A 381 15.78 -15.21 2.08
CA ALA A 381 14.55 -15.45 1.33
C ALA A 381 13.51 -14.35 1.56
N LEU A 382 13.43 -13.81 2.78
CA LEU A 382 12.55 -12.69 3.11
C LEU A 382 13.04 -11.40 2.44
N ILE A 383 14.35 -11.16 2.51
CA ILE A 383 15.01 -10.04 1.84
C ILE A 383 14.75 -10.09 0.34
N ALA A 384 14.99 -11.24 -0.31
CA ALA A 384 14.75 -11.39 -1.74
C ALA A 384 13.28 -11.09 -2.12
N PHE A 385 12.32 -11.52 -1.31
CA PHE A 385 10.92 -11.22 -1.52
C PHE A 385 10.61 -9.72 -1.41
N HIS A 386 11.06 -9.04 -0.35
CA HIS A 386 10.83 -7.60 -0.20
C HIS A 386 11.56 -6.77 -1.26
N GLN A 387 12.78 -7.15 -1.65
CA GLN A 387 13.47 -6.52 -2.78
C GLN A 387 12.67 -6.68 -4.08
N ALA A 388 12.09 -7.86 -4.32
CA ALA A 388 11.21 -8.07 -5.45
C ALA A 388 9.92 -7.23 -5.38
N MET A 389 9.46 -6.80 -4.21
CA MET A 389 8.33 -5.87 -4.09
C MET A 389 8.72 -4.42 -4.40
N LEU A 390 9.98 -4.05 -4.20
CA LEU A 390 10.44 -2.67 -4.35
C LEU A 390 11.02 -2.34 -5.73
N VAL A 391 11.82 -3.25 -6.31
CA VAL A 391 12.72 -2.94 -7.45
C VAL A 391 12.01 -2.40 -8.68
N ASP A 392 10.79 -2.87 -8.96
CA ASP A 392 10.00 -2.43 -10.12
C ASP A 392 8.97 -1.38 -9.75
N GLY A 393 8.86 -0.97 -8.49
CA GLY A 393 7.82 -0.09 -7.97
C GLY A 393 6.45 -0.77 -7.83
N ARG A 394 5.38 0.04 -7.78
CA ARG A 394 4.04 -0.44 -7.44
C ARG A 394 3.52 -1.52 -8.37
N MET A 395 2.80 -2.48 -7.77
CA MET A 395 2.21 -3.62 -8.44
C MET A 395 0.91 -4.06 -7.76
N ARG A 396 0.13 -4.88 -8.46
CA ARG A 396 -1.12 -5.46 -7.95
C ARG A 396 -0.88 -6.78 -7.19
N SER A 397 -1.89 -7.24 -6.45
CA SER A 397 -1.81 -8.46 -5.62
C SER A 397 -1.56 -9.74 -6.40
N ASP A 398 -2.01 -9.82 -7.64
CA ASP A 398 -1.72 -10.96 -8.54
C ASP A 398 -0.23 -11.05 -8.91
N GLU A 399 0.40 -9.91 -9.17
CA GLU A 399 1.85 -9.82 -9.40
C GLU A 399 2.64 -10.11 -8.12
N ILE A 400 2.19 -9.62 -6.96
CA ILE A 400 2.76 -9.97 -5.64
C ILE A 400 2.75 -11.49 -5.47
N ALA A 401 1.60 -12.13 -5.70
CA ALA A 401 1.45 -13.57 -5.58
C ALA A 401 2.34 -14.32 -6.59
N ARG A 402 2.53 -13.79 -7.81
CA ARG A 402 3.46 -14.38 -8.80
C ARG A 402 4.90 -14.34 -8.31
N ARG A 403 5.36 -13.20 -7.79
CA ARG A 403 6.72 -13.03 -7.25
C ARG A 403 6.96 -13.84 -6.00
N ALA A 404 5.93 -14.07 -5.17
CA ALA A 404 6.04 -14.91 -3.98
C ALA A 404 6.38 -16.38 -4.26
N ARG A 405 6.01 -16.88 -5.45
CA ARG A 405 6.22 -18.26 -5.93
C ARG A 405 7.53 -18.46 -6.70
N ALA A 406 8.14 -17.37 -7.15
CA ALA A 406 9.48 -17.39 -7.76
C ALA A 406 10.53 -17.50 -6.66
#